data_AF-A0A0K1QGM3-F1
#
_entry.id   AF-A0A0K1QGM3-F1
#
_cell.length_a   1.000
_cell.length_b   1.000
_cell.length_c   1.000
_cell.angle_alpha   90.00
_cell.angle_beta   90.00
_cell.angle_gamma   90.00
#
_symmetry.space_group_name_H-M   'P 1'
#
loop_
_entity.id
_entity.type
_entity.pdbx_description
1 polymer ?
#
loop_
_entity_poly.entity_id
_entity_poly.type
_entity_poly.pdbx_seq_one_letter_code
_entity_poly.pdbx_strand_id
1 'polypeptide(L)'
;MPDRLRFVSASHRLPVWMLVAIAALPIGAEAMACSLVTTTDGLAGDSTASTPGTNSEAGAEVETKDAGNDDARAAAIPDDAGSCRTLREVGVSASGVYTLQGDAGAYQAYCDMDSFGGGWTLVTAPMIASDQGVQDYAPSSPSKVDVGHVTGDHGGIGFTVDMVTGYCSDPPKPAPGHAFTVAGPDGWKQIMATYTFRGSAGCWILFGDSYGTDTNVRPFELGTDLFDRDKNMAHDATGAVVPYAGLTNQCADVENFWDPAYKSLTRSIRVVQRRRAEDKPAGLAAAGDCGNMGWDLTDIYVR
;
A
#
# COMPACT_ATOMS: atom_id res chain seq x y z
N MET A 1 -70.24 0.77 11.83
CA MET A 1 -71.10 -0.13 12.64
C MET A 1 -71.54 -1.26 11.72
N PRO A 2 -71.60 -2.53 12.16
CA PRO A 2 -70.94 -3.21 13.29
C PRO A 2 -69.78 -4.10 12.71
N ASP A 3 -69.02 -4.96 13.38
CA ASP A 3 -69.16 -5.61 14.67
C ASP A 3 -67.79 -6.03 15.22
N ARG A 4 -67.71 -6.15 16.55
CA ARG A 4 -66.50 -6.46 17.32
C ARG A 4 -66.28 -7.97 17.41
N LEU A 5 -65.02 -8.40 17.29
CA LEU A 5 -64.55 -9.68 17.84
C LEU A 5 -63.32 -9.45 18.72
N ARG A 6 -63.51 -9.67 20.03
CA ARG A 6 -62.47 -9.90 21.05
C ARG A 6 -62.28 -11.40 21.22
N PHE A 7 -61.07 -11.83 21.63
CA PHE A 7 -60.68 -13.06 22.36
C PHE A 7 -59.25 -13.44 21.89
N VAL A 8 -58.26 -13.94 22.63
CA VAL A 8 -58.00 -14.29 24.05
C VAL A 8 -56.48 -14.23 24.25
N SER A 9 -56.07 -13.88 25.46
CA SER A 9 -54.72 -13.98 26.02
C SER A 9 -54.19 -15.42 26.05
N ALA A 10 -52.93 -15.63 25.65
CA ALA A 10 -52.18 -16.82 26.03
C ALA A 10 -50.73 -16.46 26.39
N SER A 11 -50.53 -16.25 27.68
CA SER A 11 -49.24 -16.29 28.37
C SER A 11 -48.60 -17.68 28.27
N HIS A 12 -47.37 -17.77 27.78
CA HIS A 12 -46.49 -18.90 28.08
C HIS A 12 -45.14 -18.38 28.59
N ARG A 13 -44.77 -18.92 29.74
CA ARG A 13 -43.55 -18.67 30.53
C ARG A 13 -42.55 -19.81 30.28
N LEU A 14 -41.26 -19.43 30.21
CA LEU A 14 -40.04 -20.17 30.59
C LEU A 14 -39.52 -21.27 29.61
N PRO A 15 -38.19 -21.59 29.59
CA PRO A 15 -37.24 -21.44 30.70
C PRO A 15 -35.86 -20.81 30.44
N VAL A 16 -35.29 -20.44 31.58
CA VAL A 16 -33.91 -20.09 31.92
C VAL A 16 -32.98 -21.30 31.73
N TRP A 17 -31.68 -21.03 31.65
CA TRP A 17 -30.49 -21.91 31.79
C TRP A 17 -29.78 -22.29 30.49
N MET A 18 -28.76 -21.49 30.12
CA MET A 18 -27.45 -22.05 29.81
C MET A 18 -26.34 -21.02 30.12
N LEU A 19 -25.72 -21.20 31.28
CA LEU A 19 -24.43 -20.62 31.62
C LEU A 19 -23.36 -21.39 30.84
N VAL A 20 -22.62 -20.70 29.96
CA VAL A 20 -21.35 -21.20 29.44
C VAL A 20 -20.25 -20.39 30.11
N ALA A 21 -19.50 -21.05 30.99
CA ALA A 21 -18.27 -20.55 31.57
C ALA A 21 -17.16 -20.61 30.51
N ILE A 22 -16.59 -19.46 30.14
CA ILE A 22 -15.36 -19.39 29.37
C ILE A 22 -14.21 -19.28 30.37
N ALA A 23 -13.42 -20.35 30.47
CA ALA A 23 -12.18 -20.38 31.23
C ALA A 23 -11.13 -19.52 30.52
N ALA A 24 -10.58 -18.54 31.23
CA ALA A 24 -9.41 -17.79 30.81
C ALA A 24 -8.15 -18.64 31.07
N LEU A 25 -7.36 -18.88 30.02
CA LEU A 25 -6.00 -19.41 30.13
C LEU A 25 -5.00 -18.25 29.96
N PRO A 26 -3.96 -18.16 30.80
CA PRO A 26 -2.88 -17.20 30.64
C PRO A 26 -1.86 -17.74 29.63
N ILE A 27 -1.62 -17.01 28.54
CA ILE A 27 -0.46 -17.26 27.68
C ILE A 27 0.65 -16.34 28.17
N GLY A 28 1.71 -16.98 28.65
CA GLY A 28 2.89 -16.36 29.23
C GLY A 28 3.70 -15.57 28.21
N ALA A 29 4.35 -14.54 28.74
CA ALA A 29 5.44 -13.84 28.10
C ALA A 29 6.68 -14.73 28.09
N GLU A 30 7.29 -14.93 26.92
CA GLU A 30 8.67 -15.38 26.82
C GLU A 30 9.48 -14.32 26.08
N ALA A 31 10.40 -13.71 26.82
CA ALA A 31 11.43 -12.83 26.30
C ALA A 31 12.49 -13.67 25.59
N MET A 32 12.67 -13.48 24.29
CA MET A 32 13.87 -13.97 23.60
C MET A 32 15.03 -13.02 23.90
N ALA A 33 15.96 -13.49 24.73
CA ALA A 33 17.29 -12.93 24.87
C ALA A 33 18.10 -13.23 23.59
N CYS A 34 18.49 -12.19 22.86
CA CYS A 34 19.41 -12.31 21.74
C CYS A 34 20.84 -12.39 22.28
N SER A 35 21.51 -13.53 22.05
CA SER A 35 22.88 -13.79 22.46
C SER A 35 23.85 -13.02 21.57
N LEU A 36 24.52 -12.03 22.13
CA LEU A 36 25.61 -11.30 21.50
C LEU A 36 26.86 -12.21 21.49
N VAL A 37 27.23 -12.75 20.32
CA VAL A 37 28.55 -13.38 20.14
C VAL A 37 29.54 -12.27 19.77
N THR A 38 30.41 -11.95 20.72
CA THR A 38 31.63 -11.20 20.51
C THR A 38 32.69 -12.13 19.91
N THR A 39 33.22 -11.79 18.74
CA THR A 39 34.55 -12.26 18.33
C THR A 39 35.45 -11.04 18.16
N THR A 40 36.26 -10.82 19.19
CA THR A 40 37.56 -10.16 19.08
C THR A 40 38.51 -11.14 18.40
N ASP A 41 39.27 -10.67 17.42
CA ASP A 41 40.73 -10.73 17.44
C ASP A 41 41.26 -10.25 16.09
N GLY A 42 41.95 -9.10 16.13
CA GLY A 42 42.90 -8.75 15.09
C GLY A 42 44.22 -9.44 15.36
N LEU A 43 45.00 -9.67 14.31
CA LEU A 43 46.46 -9.70 14.40
C LEU A 43 47.07 -9.24 13.08
N ALA A 44 48.13 -8.46 13.24
CA ALA A 44 48.84 -7.68 12.24
C ALA A 44 50.02 -8.44 11.61
N GLY A 45 50.60 -7.82 10.57
CA GLY A 45 51.90 -8.13 9.98
C GLY A 45 51.81 -9.14 8.82
N ASP A 46 52.57 -9.05 7.75
CA ASP A 46 53.84 -8.36 7.52
C ASP A 46 54.09 -8.26 6.00
N SER A 47 54.79 -7.19 5.65
CA SER A 47 55.46 -6.86 4.40
C SER A 47 56.29 -8.01 3.79
N THR A 48 56.34 -8.10 2.46
CA THR A 48 57.60 -8.04 1.69
C THR A 48 57.34 -8.03 0.18
N ALA A 49 58.18 -7.26 -0.51
CA ALA A 49 58.22 -7.02 -1.95
C ALA A 49 58.78 -8.20 -2.75
N SER A 50 58.45 -8.29 -4.05
CA SER A 50 59.42 -8.27 -5.18
C SER A 50 58.75 -8.59 -6.52
N THR A 51 59.08 -7.78 -7.53
CA THR A 51 58.74 -7.79 -8.97
C THR A 51 59.45 -8.93 -9.76
N PRO A 52 59.50 -8.92 -11.12
CA PRO A 52 58.44 -9.21 -12.09
C PRO A 52 58.84 -10.38 -13.03
N GLY A 53 57.88 -11.04 -13.69
CA GLY A 53 58.17 -12.12 -14.65
C GLY A 53 57.23 -12.06 -15.86
N THR A 54 57.79 -11.64 -17.00
CA THR A 54 57.22 -11.74 -18.34
C THR A 54 57.01 -13.19 -18.75
N ASN A 55 55.92 -13.50 -19.47
CA ASN A 55 55.97 -14.16 -20.78
C ASN A 55 54.58 -14.22 -21.42
N SER A 56 54.53 -13.79 -22.68
CA SER A 56 53.46 -13.99 -23.65
C SER A 56 53.54 -15.43 -24.15
N GLU A 57 52.41 -16.14 -24.20
CA GLU A 57 52.17 -17.15 -25.23
C GLU A 57 50.67 -17.40 -25.42
N ALA A 58 50.30 -17.51 -26.69
CA ALA A 58 48.95 -17.62 -27.22
C ALA A 58 48.46 -19.07 -27.24
N GLY A 59 47.14 -19.23 -27.27
CA GLY A 59 46.47 -20.38 -27.88
C GLY A 59 45.93 -21.43 -26.91
N ALA A 60 44.64 -21.34 -26.61
CA ALA A 60 43.68 -22.45 -26.68
C ALA A 60 42.30 -21.94 -26.23
N GLU A 61 41.44 -21.60 -27.20
CA GLU A 61 39.99 -21.64 -26.98
C GLU A 61 39.62 -23.09 -26.67
N VAL A 62 39.24 -23.36 -25.42
CA VAL A 62 38.52 -24.58 -25.07
C VAL A 62 37.05 -24.27 -25.26
N GLU A 63 36.56 -24.56 -26.46
CA GLU A 63 35.13 -24.65 -26.77
C GLU A 63 34.55 -25.82 -25.96
N THR A 64 33.98 -25.52 -24.79
CA THR A 64 33.14 -26.47 -24.08
C THR A 64 31.80 -26.54 -24.80
N LYS A 65 31.74 -27.43 -25.78
CA LYS A 65 30.50 -27.91 -26.37
C LYS A 65 29.85 -28.85 -25.36
N ASP A 66 29.13 -28.29 -24.38
CA ASP A 66 28.30 -29.10 -23.50
C ASP A 66 26.89 -29.27 -24.07
N ALA A 67 26.52 -30.55 -24.09
CA ALA A 67 25.32 -31.11 -24.64
C ALA A 67 24.06 -30.55 -23.97
N GLY A 68 22.96 -30.59 -24.73
CA GLY A 68 21.64 -30.21 -24.24
C GLY A 68 21.31 -30.87 -22.90
N ASN A 69 20.93 -30.01 -21.96
CA ASN A 69 20.24 -30.42 -20.75
C ASN A 69 18.83 -29.83 -20.81
N ASP A 70 17.88 -30.63 -21.28
CA ASP A 70 16.44 -30.36 -21.30
C ASP A 70 15.81 -30.60 -19.92
N ASP A 71 16.49 -30.17 -18.85
CA ASP A 71 16.00 -30.22 -17.48
C ASP A 71 15.67 -28.80 -17.01
N ALA A 72 14.37 -28.53 -16.88
CA ALA A 72 13.72 -27.40 -16.20
C ALA A 72 14.68 -26.35 -15.63
N ARG A 73 15.19 -25.47 -16.51
CA ARG A 73 16.00 -24.33 -16.11
C ARG A 73 15.10 -23.40 -15.31
N ALA A 74 15.26 -23.40 -13.98
CA ALA A 74 14.94 -22.22 -13.19
C ALA A 74 15.57 -21.04 -13.94
N ALA A 75 14.73 -20.14 -14.47
CA ALA A 75 15.21 -19.03 -15.27
C ALA A 75 16.29 -18.32 -14.45
N ALA A 76 17.52 -18.31 -14.96
CA ALA A 76 18.60 -17.58 -14.32
C ALA A 76 18.13 -16.13 -14.23
N ILE A 77 18.08 -15.59 -13.00
CA ILE A 77 17.64 -14.22 -12.76
C ILE A 77 18.56 -13.30 -13.57
N PRO A 78 18.03 -12.43 -14.44
CA PRO A 78 18.86 -11.52 -15.21
C PRO A 78 19.61 -10.57 -14.27
N ASP A 79 20.93 -10.47 -14.44
CA ASP A 79 21.78 -9.58 -13.65
C ASP A 79 21.51 -8.09 -13.92
N ASP A 80 20.76 -7.79 -14.99
CA ASP A 80 20.40 -6.45 -15.48
C ASP A 80 18.92 -6.08 -15.25
N ALA A 81 18.17 -6.87 -14.47
CA ALA A 81 16.75 -6.58 -14.23
C ALA A 81 16.55 -5.25 -13.47
N GLY A 82 16.02 -4.24 -14.16
CA GLY A 82 15.81 -2.91 -13.56
C GLY A 82 14.54 -2.74 -12.73
N SER A 83 13.64 -3.73 -12.77
CA SER A 83 12.37 -3.71 -12.05
C SER A 83 11.86 -5.11 -11.72
N CYS A 84 10.98 -5.20 -10.72
CA CYS A 84 10.26 -6.45 -10.42
C CYS A 84 9.41 -6.93 -11.59
N ARG A 85 8.95 -6.02 -12.46
CA ARG A 85 8.24 -6.36 -13.68
C ARG A 85 9.10 -7.17 -14.63
N THR A 86 10.34 -6.73 -14.86
CA THR A 86 11.29 -7.45 -15.72
C THR A 86 11.54 -8.86 -15.20
N LEU A 87 11.70 -9.01 -13.88
CA LEU A 87 11.83 -10.33 -13.24
C LEU A 87 10.59 -11.20 -13.49
N ARG A 88 9.39 -10.63 -13.35
CA ARG A 88 8.15 -11.35 -13.60
C ARG A 88 8.02 -11.82 -15.05
N GLU A 89 8.40 -10.97 -16.01
CA GLU A 89 8.33 -11.28 -17.45
C GLU A 89 9.28 -12.43 -17.85
N VAL A 90 10.40 -12.63 -17.15
CA VAL A 90 11.31 -13.77 -17.36
C VAL A 90 10.95 -15.01 -16.52
N GLY A 91 9.80 -15.00 -15.85
CA GLY A 91 9.25 -16.17 -15.15
C GLY A 91 9.57 -16.26 -13.66
N VAL A 92 10.15 -15.23 -13.04
CA VAL A 92 10.28 -15.18 -11.58
C VAL A 92 8.88 -15.01 -10.97
N SER A 93 8.48 -15.99 -10.16
CA SER A 93 7.12 -16.06 -9.62
C SER A 93 7.01 -15.87 -8.11
N ALA A 94 8.11 -15.98 -7.36
CA ALA A 94 8.08 -15.88 -5.91
C ALA A 94 8.23 -14.42 -5.45
N SER A 95 7.39 -13.98 -4.53
CA SER A 95 7.58 -12.70 -3.85
C SER A 95 8.83 -12.73 -2.96
N GLY A 96 9.53 -11.60 -2.82
CA GLY A 96 10.76 -11.53 -2.02
C GLY A 96 11.64 -10.34 -2.33
N VAL A 97 12.79 -10.23 -1.66
CA VAL A 97 13.79 -9.19 -1.92
C VAL A 97 14.72 -9.63 -3.06
N TYR A 98 14.86 -8.77 -4.06
CA TYR A 98 15.72 -8.99 -5.22
C TYR A 98 16.71 -7.83 -5.37
N THR A 99 17.87 -8.13 -5.95
CA THR A 99 18.79 -7.10 -6.43
C THR A 99 18.34 -6.66 -7.81
N LEU A 100 18.04 -5.36 -7.95
CA LEU A 100 17.64 -4.72 -9.19
C LEU A 100 18.72 -3.73 -9.64
N GLN A 101 18.78 -3.43 -10.93
CA GLN A 101 19.68 -2.41 -11.47
C GLN A 101 18.96 -1.08 -11.69
N GLY A 102 19.37 -0.03 -10.98
CA GLY A 102 18.90 1.33 -11.21
C GLY A 102 20.00 2.18 -11.86
N ASP A 103 19.66 3.42 -12.21
CA ASP A 103 20.63 4.36 -12.81
C ASP A 103 21.83 4.65 -11.90
N ALA A 104 21.61 4.61 -10.58
CA ALA A 104 22.65 4.79 -9.56
C ALA A 104 23.38 3.48 -9.20
N GLY A 105 23.10 2.38 -9.90
CA GLY A 105 23.66 1.05 -9.67
C GLY A 105 22.67 0.07 -9.02
N ALA A 106 23.22 -1.05 -8.57
CA ALA A 106 22.44 -2.12 -7.97
C ALA A 106 21.81 -1.70 -6.64
N TYR A 107 20.54 -2.04 -6.43
CA TYR A 107 19.81 -1.79 -5.19
C TYR A 107 18.92 -2.98 -4.84
N GLN A 108 18.58 -3.13 -3.56
CA GLN A 108 17.63 -4.15 -3.13
C GLN A 108 16.22 -3.60 -3.10
N ALA A 109 15.27 -4.35 -3.63
CA ALA A 109 13.85 -4.04 -3.56
C ALA A 109 13.02 -5.29 -3.28
N TYR A 110 11.94 -5.11 -2.52
CA TYR A 110 10.94 -6.15 -2.38
C TYR A 110 10.04 -6.17 -3.61
N CYS A 111 9.89 -7.35 -4.21
CA CYS A 111 9.00 -7.63 -5.32
C CYS A 111 7.79 -8.42 -4.85
N ASP A 112 6.59 -7.88 -5.06
CA ASP A 112 5.35 -8.65 -4.97
C ASP A 112 5.06 -9.28 -6.34
N MET A 113 5.16 -10.61 -6.40
CA MET A 113 4.96 -11.42 -7.59
C MET A 113 3.58 -12.10 -7.62
N ASP A 114 2.75 -11.88 -6.60
CA ASP A 114 1.48 -12.59 -6.44
C ASP A 114 0.28 -11.69 -6.74
N SER A 115 0.28 -10.47 -6.18
CA SER A 115 -0.85 -9.54 -6.28
C SER A 115 -1.04 -9.06 -7.72
N PHE A 116 -2.28 -9.09 -8.23
CA PHE A 116 -2.67 -8.49 -9.52
C PHE A 116 -1.72 -8.83 -10.69
N GLY A 117 -1.31 -10.09 -10.78
CA GLY A 117 -0.42 -10.58 -11.84
C GLY A 117 1.08 -10.45 -11.55
N GLY A 118 1.46 -9.86 -10.41
CA GLY A 118 2.84 -9.75 -9.95
C GLY A 118 3.67 -8.67 -10.66
N GLY A 119 4.96 -8.67 -10.33
CA GLY A 119 5.95 -7.74 -10.91
C GLY A 119 5.93 -6.34 -10.27
N TRP A 120 5.47 -6.24 -9.03
CA TRP A 120 5.31 -4.97 -8.31
C TRP A 120 6.56 -4.66 -7.49
N THR A 121 7.17 -3.49 -7.71
CA THR A 121 8.31 -3.01 -6.91
C THR A 121 7.81 -2.19 -5.73
N LEU A 122 8.17 -2.58 -4.50
CA LEU A 122 7.80 -1.85 -3.28
C LEU A 122 8.42 -0.46 -3.26
N VAL A 123 7.61 0.57 -3.00
CA VAL A 123 8.06 1.95 -2.86
C VAL A 123 8.65 2.14 -1.47
N THR A 124 9.84 2.75 -1.42
CA THR A 124 10.56 3.08 -0.18
C THR A 124 10.73 4.59 -0.05
N ALA A 125 11.10 5.08 1.14
CA ALA A 125 11.23 6.53 1.38
C ALA A 125 12.14 7.27 0.38
N PRO A 126 13.30 6.73 -0.05
CA PRO A 126 14.14 7.37 -1.07
C PRO A 126 13.48 7.55 -2.44
N MET A 127 12.39 6.84 -2.73
CA MET A 127 11.68 6.93 -4.00
C MET A 127 10.61 8.04 -4.01
N ILE A 128 10.33 8.65 -2.86
CA ILE A 128 9.38 9.75 -2.72
C ILE A 128 10.03 11.03 -3.25
N ALA A 129 9.47 11.58 -4.33
CA ALA A 129 9.97 12.77 -5.00
C ALA A 129 9.37 14.06 -4.44
N SER A 130 8.11 14.00 -4.00
CA SER A 130 7.45 15.07 -3.27
C SER A 130 6.48 14.47 -2.28
N ASP A 131 6.31 15.15 -1.14
CA ASP A 131 5.34 14.81 -0.11
C ASP A 131 4.74 16.11 0.42
N GLN A 132 3.44 16.28 0.27
CA GLN A 132 2.73 17.52 0.55
C GLN A 132 1.44 17.24 1.33
N GLY A 133 1.38 17.71 2.58
CA GLY A 133 0.12 17.96 3.27
C GLY A 133 -0.46 19.29 2.77
N VAL A 134 -1.63 19.25 2.13
CA VAL A 134 -2.32 20.44 1.63
C VAL A 134 -3.29 20.89 2.71
N GLN A 135 -2.98 22.02 3.37
CA GLN A 135 -3.90 22.67 4.30
C GLN A 135 -4.80 23.68 3.56
N ASP A 136 -5.97 23.95 4.11
CA ASP A 136 -6.87 24.99 3.59
C ASP A 136 -6.20 26.37 3.70
N TYR A 137 -6.31 27.18 2.65
CA TYR A 137 -5.54 28.42 2.45
C TYR A 137 -5.98 29.57 3.38
N ALA A 138 -7.09 29.43 4.10
CA ALA A 138 -7.63 30.51 4.93
C ALA A 138 -6.89 30.59 6.29
N PRO A 139 -6.29 31.74 6.66
CA PRO A 139 -5.56 31.92 7.93
C PRO A 139 -6.40 31.72 9.20
N SER A 140 -7.73 31.72 9.06
CA SER A 140 -8.70 31.47 10.14
C SER A 140 -9.29 30.06 10.12
N SER A 141 -8.85 29.20 9.20
CA SER A 141 -9.37 27.84 9.09
C SER A 141 -8.89 27.01 10.28
N PRO A 142 -9.80 26.37 11.04
CA PRO A 142 -9.42 25.41 12.07
C PRO A 142 -8.91 24.08 11.48
N SER A 143 -8.92 23.96 10.14
CA SER A 143 -8.53 22.73 9.45
C SER A 143 -7.05 22.42 9.63
N LYS A 144 -6.75 21.25 10.18
CA LYS A 144 -5.38 20.77 10.38
C LYS A 144 -5.21 19.44 9.64
N VAL A 145 -4.10 19.33 8.91
CA VAL A 145 -3.64 18.08 8.30
C VAL A 145 -2.32 17.71 8.98
N ASP A 146 -2.32 16.57 9.67
CA ASP A 146 -1.13 15.96 10.24
C ASP A 146 -0.76 14.74 9.39
N VAL A 147 0.45 14.76 8.82
CA VAL A 147 1.01 13.64 8.03
C VAL A 147 2.15 13.01 8.82
N GLY A 148 1.98 11.75 9.19
CA GLY A 148 3.03 10.90 9.76
C GLY A 148 3.56 9.92 8.72
N HIS A 149 4.86 9.63 8.78
CA HIS A 149 5.48 8.58 7.97
C HIS A 149 5.53 7.27 8.75
N VAL A 150 5.22 6.18 8.08
CA VAL A 150 5.35 4.83 8.64
C VAL A 150 6.19 3.97 7.72
N THR A 151 6.98 3.06 8.30
CA THR A 151 7.72 2.06 7.55
C THR A 151 6.98 0.74 7.71
N GLY A 152 6.48 0.22 6.60
CA GLY A 152 5.80 -1.07 6.55
C GLY A 152 6.76 -2.25 6.57
N ASP A 153 6.17 -3.43 6.53
CA ASP A 153 6.92 -4.67 6.38
C ASP A 153 7.76 -4.63 5.09
N HIS A 154 8.94 -5.23 5.14
CA HIS A 154 9.93 -5.20 4.05
C HIS A 154 10.52 -3.81 3.72
N GLY A 155 10.30 -2.80 4.56
CA GLY A 155 10.93 -1.48 4.44
C GLY A 155 10.21 -0.49 3.53
N GLY A 156 8.97 -0.79 3.12
CA GLY A 156 8.15 0.09 2.31
C GLY A 156 7.73 1.36 3.06
N ILE A 157 7.57 2.47 2.36
CA ILE A 157 7.04 3.72 2.93
C ILE A 157 5.51 3.69 2.95
N GLY A 158 4.95 4.26 4.00
CA GLY A 158 3.53 4.57 4.11
C GLY A 158 3.31 5.90 4.80
N PHE A 159 2.04 6.33 4.83
CA PHE A 159 1.62 7.60 5.37
C PHE A 159 0.40 7.40 6.27
N THR A 160 0.41 7.99 7.45
CA THR A 160 -0.79 8.16 8.27
C THR A 160 -1.19 9.62 8.19
N VAL A 161 -2.41 9.87 7.74
CA VAL A 161 -2.97 11.20 7.57
C VAL A 161 -4.15 11.33 8.52
N ASP A 162 -4.04 12.26 9.47
CA ASP A 162 -5.15 12.62 10.35
C ASP A 162 -5.57 14.05 10.05
N MET A 163 -6.88 14.25 9.89
CA MET A 163 -7.45 15.54 9.57
C MET A 163 -8.62 15.88 10.49
N VAL A 164 -8.60 17.11 10.99
CA VAL A 164 -9.72 17.72 11.68
C VAL A 164 -10.15 18.89 10.82
N THR A 165 -11.35 18.83 10.26
CA THR A 165 -11.93 19.94 9.50
C THR A 165 -13.11 20.51 10.27
N GLY A 166 -13.05 21.81 10.56
CA GLY A 166 -14.12 22.50 11.31
C GLY A 166 -15.12 23.25 10.44
N TYR A 167 -14.91 23.30 9.13
CA TYR A 167 -15.67 24.18 8.25
C TYR A 167 -16.13 23.47 6.97
N CYS A 168 -17.43 23.27 6.85
CA CYS A 168 -18.08 22.99 5.57
C CYS A 168 -18.31 24.30 4.84
N SER A 169 -17.35 24.75 4.04
CA SER A 169 -17.60 25.94 3.21
C SER A 169 -18.34 25.57 1.93
N ASP A 170 -19.42 26.29 1.68
CA ASP A 170 -20.07 26.40 0.37
C ASP A 170 -19.68 27.78 -0.22
N PRO A 171 -18.99 27.87 -1.38
CA PRO A 171 -18.64 26.80 -2.32
C PRO A 171 -17.44 25.94 -1.88
N PRO A 172 -17.23 24.76 -2.51
CA PRO A 172 -16.12 23.87 -2.20
C PRO A 172 -14.79 24.61 -2.38
N LYS A 173 -14.03 24.72 -1.27
CA LYS A 173 -12.62 25.13 -1.31
C LYS A 173 -11.76 23.93 -1.66
N PRO A 174 -10.48 24.10 -2.05
CA PRO A 174 -9.58 22.96 -2.12
C PRO A 174 -9.59 22.25 -0.76
N ALA A 175 -10.12 21.02 -0.76
CA ALA A 175 -10.25 20.24 0.44
C ALA A 175 -8.86 19.95 1.00
N PRO A 176 -8.65 20.07 2.32
CA PRO A 176 -7.40 19.64 2.92
C PRO A 176 -7.15 18.15 2.61
N GLY A 177 -5.88 17.81 2.46
CA GLY A 177 -5.52 16.47 2.00
C GLY A 177 -4.02 16.20 2.02
N HIS A 178 -3.67 15.08 1.42
CA HIS A 178 -2.30 14.61 1.29
C HIS A 178 -2.06 14.15 -0.14
N ALA A 179 -0.94 14.59 -0.71
CA ALA A 179 -0.47 14.15 -2.00
C ALA A 179 1.03 13.88 -1.95
N PHE A 180 1.46 12.83 -2.62
CA PHE A 180 2.88 12.56 -2.81
C PHE A 180 3.13 12.11 -4.24
N THR A 181 4.39 12.21 -4.67
CA THR A 181 4.84 11.66 -5.96
C THR A 181 6.01 10.72 -5.77
N VAL A 182 6.12 9.76 -6.68
CA VAL A 182 7.13 8.71 -6.70
C VAL A 182 8.00 8.92 -7.95
N ALA A 183 9.30 9.10 -7.74
CA ALA A 183 10.33 9.11 -8.80
C ALA A 183 11.03 7.75 -8.93
N GLY A 184 10.37 6.67 -8.49
CA GLY A 184 10.84 5.29 -8.60
C GLY A 184 11.18 4.86 -10.04
N PRO A 185 11.48 3.56 -10.28
CA PRO A 185 12.14 3.08 -11.50
C PRO A 185 11.54 3.67 -12.77
N ASP A 186 12.42 4.11 -13.67
CA ASP A 186 12.07 4.84 -14.88
C ASP A 186 10.92 4.16 -15.64
N GLY A 187 9.87 4.94 -15.92
CA GLY A 187 8.78 4.52 -16.79
C GLY A 187 7.73 3.61 -16.17
N TRP A 188 7.63 3.48 -14.84
CA TRP A 188 6.48 2.80 -14.21
C TRP A 188 5.15 3.42 -14.68
N LYS A 189 4.14 2.57 -14.92
CA LYS A 189 2.84 2.91 -15.54
C LYS A 189 1.66 2.66 -14.63
N GLN A 190 1.84 1.89 -13.56
CA GLN A 190 0.83 1.57 -12.59
C GLN A 190 1.36 1.77 -11.18
N ILE A 191 0.46 2.21 -10.30
CA ILE A 191 0.72 2.33 -8.87
C ILE A 191 -0.38 1.56 -8.13
N MET A 192 0.04 0.75 -7.17
CA MET A 192 -0.83 0.00 -6.27
C MET A 192 -0.64 0.53 -4.86
N ALA A 193 -1.72 0.70 -4.10
CA ALA A 193 -1.63 1.02 -2.69
C ALA A 193 -2.82 0.47 -1.91
N THR A 194 -2.61 0.17 -0.64
CA THR A 194 -3.66 -0.12 0.33
C THR A 194 -4.00 1.18 1.08
N TYR A 195 -5.25 1.60 0.98
CA TYR A 195 -5.81 2.69 1.79
C TYR A 195 -6.60 2.09 2.95
N THR A 196 -6.40 2.60 4.15
CA THR A 196 -7.19 2.27 5.33
C THR A 196 -7.77 3.55 5.90
N PHE A 197 -9.07 3.66 5.89
CA PHE A 197 -9.82 4.86 6.12
C PHE A 197 -10.49 4.85 7.50
N ARG A 198 -10.57 6.03 8.11
CA ARG A 198 -11.05 6.23 9.48
C ARG A 198 -11.91 7.50 9.55
N GLY A 199 -12.95 7.48 10.40
CA GLY A 199 -13.80 8.64 10.66
C GLY A 199 -14.90 8.85 9.61
N SER A 200 -15.28 10.12 9.38
CA SER A 200 -16.35 10.48 8.44
C SER A 200 -16.06 11.82 7.77
N ALA A 201 -16.49 11.96 6.52
CA ALA A 201 -16.39 13.19 5.75
C ALA A 201 -17.71 13.47 5.01
N GLY A 202 -18.12 14.74 4.94
CA GLY A 202 -19.25 15.15 4.08
C GLY A 202 -18.85 15.29 2.60
N CYS A 203 -17.58 15.60 2.34
CA CYS A 203 -17.01 15.73 1.00
C CYS A 203 -15.67 15.01 0.94
N TRP A 204 -15.37 14.33 -0.17
CA TRP A 204 -14.11 13.62 -0.31
C TRP A 204 -13.68 13.38 -1.74
N ILE A 205 -12.37 13.18 -1.90
CA ILE A 205 -11.72 12.65 -3.09
C ILE A 205 -10.71 11.57 -2.71
N LEU A 206 -10.76 10.46 -3.43
CA LEU A 206 -9.87 9.31 -3.28
C LEU A 206 -9.18 8.99 -4.61
N PHE A 207 -8.12 8.18 -4.53
CA PHE A 207 -7.51 7.52 -5.67
C PHE A 207 -7.05 8.47 -6.78
N GLY A 208 -6.36 9.55 -6.41
CA GLY A 208 -5.63 10.39 -7.36
C GLY A 208 -6.48 11.30 -8.25
N ASP A 209 -7.79 11.35 -8.03
CA ASP A 209 -8.67 12.35 -8.62
C ASP A 209 -8.36 13.74 -7.99
N SER A 210 -8.52 14.84 -8.74
CA SER A 210 -7.92 16.13 -8.35
C SER A 210 -8.93 17.20 -7.91
N TYR A 211 -8.78 17.69 -6.68
CA TYR A 211 -9.15 19.06 -6.30
C TYR A 211 -7.89 19.95 -6.39
N GLY A 212 -7.38 20.15 -7.61
CA GLY A 212 -6.38 21.21 -7.87
C GLY A 212 -4.91 20.89 -7.58
N THR A 213 -4.54 19.64 -7.30
CA THR A 213 -3.14 19.20 -7.34
C THR A 213 -2.86 18.45 -8.64
N ASP A 214 -1.77 18.80 -9.34
CA ASP A 214 -1.33 18.12 -10.55
C ASP A 214 -0.88 16.68 -10.22
N THR A 215 -1.82 15.74 -10.19
CA THR A 215 -1.52 14.30 -10.19
C THR A 215 -1.39 13.85 -11.64
N ASN A 216 -0.24 13.29 -12.03
CA ASN A 216 -0.07 12.66 -13.35
C ASN A 216 -0.64 11.22 -13.38
N VAL A 217 -1.37 10.83 -12.34
CA VAL A 217 -2.16 9.60 -12.26
C VAL A 217 -3.52 9.88 -12.90
N ARG A 218 -4.05 8.90 -13.64
CA ARG A 218 -5.36 9.01 -14.27
C ARG A 218 -6.43 8.84 -13.19
N PRO A 219 -7.54 9.60 -13.28
CA PRO A 219 -8.71 9.31 -12.44
C PRO A 219 -9.09 7.84 -12.54
N PHE A 220 -9.41 7.22 -11.42
CA PHE A 220 -9.84 5.84 -11.37
C PHE A 220 -11.07 5.62 -12.26
N GLU A 221 -11.02 4.54 -13.03
CA GLU A 221 -12.05 4.15 -13.97
C GLU A 221 -12.42 2.69 -13.74
N LEU A 222 -13.65 2.45 -13.26
CA LEU A 222 -14.14 1.11 -12.97
C LEU A 222 -14.09 0.23 -14.23
N GLY A 223 -13.48 -0.95 -14.11
CA GLY A 223 -13.30 -1.90 -15.20
C GLY A 223 -11.98 -1.77 -15.95
N THR A 224 -11.30 -0.62 -15.83
CA THR A 224 -9.94 -0.45 -16.36
C THR A 224 -8.89 -0.50 -15.25
N ASP A 225 -9.19 0.15 -14.13
CA ASP A 225 -8.37 0.10 -12.92
C ASP A 225 -8.80 -1.10 -12.05
N LEU A 226 -7.83 -1.72 -11.37
CA LEU A 226 -8.07 -2.94 -10.59
C LEU A 226 -8.34 -2.60 -9.13
N PHE A 227 -9.22 -3.38 -8.53
CA PHE A 227 -9.71 -3.18 -7.19
C PHE A 227 -9.91 -4.55 -6.53
N ASP A 228 -9.26 -4.76 -5.39
CA ASP A 228 -9.45 -5.98 -4.60
C ASP A 228 -10.68 -5.83 -3.69
N ARG A 229 -11.73 -6.59 -4.00
CA ARG A 229 -12.98 -6.63 -3.23
C ARG A 229 -12.87 -7.48 -1.95
N ASP A 230 -11.87 -8.35 -1.86
CA ASP A 230 -11.73 -9.33 -0.79
C ASP A 230 -10.82 -8.81 0.35
N LYS A 231 -10.04 -7.74 0.10
CA LYS A 231 -9.27 -7.03 1.13
C LYS A 231 -10.14 -6.01 1.87
N ASN A 232 -10.72 -6.44 3.00
CA ASN A 232 -11.24 -5.58 4.10
C ASN A 232 -12.09 -4.38 3.65
N MET A 233 -12.96 -4.59 2.66
CA MET A 233 -13.97 -3.62 2.32
C MET A 233 -14.77 -3.22 3.56
N ALA A 234 -15.23 -1.97 3.59
CA ALA A 234 -16.14 -1.49 4.61
C ALA A 234 -17.25 -2.52 4.86
N HIS A 235 -17.31 -3.05 6.07
CA HIS A 235 -18.46 -3.82 6.50
C HIS A 235 -19.47 -2.83 7.08
N ASP A 236 -20.76 -2.98 6.75
CA ASP A 236 -21.80 -2.22 7.44
C ASP A 236 -21.89 -2.64 8.92
N ALA A 237 -22.81 -2.04 9.67
CA ALA A 237 -23.02 -2.38 11.08
C ALA A 237 -23.40 -3.86 11.32
N THR A 238 -23.74 -4.61 10.26
CA THR A 238 -24.12 -6.02 10.31
C THR A 238 -22.99 -6.97 9.87
N GLY A 239 -21.84 -6.43 9.43
CA GLY A 239 -20.74 -7.23 8.91
C GLY A 239 -20.84 -7.51 7.41
N ALA A 240 -21.80 -6.93 6.69
CA ALA A 240 -21.95 -7.13 5.25
C ALA A 240 -21.01 -6.22 4.46
N VAL A 241 -20.36 -6.75 3.42
CA VAL A 241 -19.49 -5.97 2.53
C VAL A 241 -20.33 -4.89 1.84
N VAL A 242 -19.99 -3.62 2.08
CA VAL A 242 -20.61 -2.48 1.40
C VAL A 242 -20.01 -2.37 0.00
N PRO A 243 -20.81 -2.50 -1.07
CA PRO A 243 -20.29 -2.43 -2.43
C PRO A 243 -19.70 -1.05 -2.74
N TYR A 244 -18.50 -1.02 -3.32
CA TYR A 244 -17.91 0.21 -3.83
C TYR A 244 -18.55 0.55 -5.17
N ALA A 245 -19.22 1.70 -5.23
CA ALA A 245 -19.94 2.18 -6.40
C ALA A 245 -19.03 2.71 -7.53
N GLY A 246 -17.70 2.69 -7.36
CA GLY A 246 -16.75 3.24 -8.33
C GLY A 246 -16.57 4.76 -8.23
N LEU A 247 -17.22 5.41 -7.26
CA LEU A 247 -17.14 6.85 -7.05
C LEU A 247 -15.83 7.21 -6.35
N THR A 248 -15.03 8.08 -6.97
CA THR A 248 -13.77 8.59 -6.40
C THR A 248 -13.90 9.97 -5.78
N ASN A 249 -15.00 10.66 -6.02
CA ASN A 249 -15.31 11.90 -5.37
C ASN A 249 -16.80 11.95 -5.03
N GLN A 250 -17.15 12.59 -3.92
CA GLN A 250 -18.55 12.80 -3.53
C GLN A 250 -18.66 13.93 -2.51
N CYS A 251 -19.73 14.72 -2.58
CA CYS A 251 -20.06 15.81 -1.65
C CYS A 251 -21.52 15.75 -1.14
N ALA A 252 -22.04 14.55 -0.86
CA ALA A 252 -23.43 14.36 -0.45
C ALA A 252 -23.63 13.11 0.42
N ASP A 253 -24.73 13.07 1.17
CA ASP A 253 -25.20 11.94 2.02
C ASP A 253 -25.67 10.73 1.18
N VAL A 254 -24.79 10.20 0.33
CA VAL A 254 -25.01 8.88 -0.30
C VAL A 254 -24.22 7.82 0.45
N GLU A 255 -24.79 6.63 0.57
CA GLU A 255 -24.14 5.46 1.16
C GLU A 255 -22.85 5.14 0.40
N ASN A 256 -21.71 5.55 0.96
CA ASN A 256 -20.41 5.38 0.35
C ASN A 256 -19.29 5.15 1.38
N PHE A 257 -18.04 5.18 0.90
CA PHE A 257 -16.86 4.77 1.64
C PHE A 257 -16.61 5.59 2.93
N TRP A 258 -17.04 6.85 3.00
CA TRP A 258 -16.92 7.71 4.19
C TRP A 258 -18.27 8.26 4.69
N ASP A 259 -19.37 7.58 4.36
CA ASP A 259 -20.70 8.03 4.77
C ASP A 259 -20.78 8.24 6.29
N PRO A 260 -21.26 9.41 6.75
CA PRO A 260 -21.45 9.76 8.16
C PRO A 260 -22.22 8.76 9.01
N ALA A 261 -23.01 7.87 8.42
CA ALA A 261 -23.68 6.77 9.11
C ALA A 261 -22.67 5.75 9.70
N TYR A 262 -21.41 5.77 9.25
CA TYR A 262 -20.41 4.75 9.55
C TYR A 262 -19.22 5.24 10.39
N LYS A 263 -19.40 6.34 11.13
CA LYS A 263 -18.38 7.09 11.91
C LYS A 263 -17.37 6.27 12.75
N SER A 264 -17.67 5.04 13.12
CA SER A 264 -16.82 4.19 13.97
C SER A 264 -16.11 3.07 13.23
N LEU A 265 -16.27 2.95 11.92
CA LEU A 265 -15.77 1.80 11.16
C LEU A 265 -14.47 2.16 10.44
N THR A 266 -13.43 1.35 10.67
CA THR A 266 -12.23 1.33 9.84
C THR A 266 -12.51 0.51 8.58
N ARG A 267 -12.03 0.99 7.44
CA ARG A 267 -12.37 0.44 6.13
C ARG A 267 -11.12 0.41 5.27
N SER A 268 -10.77 -0.72 4.68
CA SER A 268 -9.57 -0.80 3.85
C SER A 268 -9.89 -1.19 2.41
N ILE A 269 -9.00 -0.83 1.51
CA ILE A 269 -9.15 -1.10 0.08
C ILE A 269 -7.78 -1.07 -0.57
N ARG A 270 -7.51 -2.03 -1.46
CA ARG A 270 -6.33 -2.02 -2.32
C ARG A 270 -6.73 -1.69 -3.75
N VAL A 271 -6.12 -0.63 -4.30
CA VAL A 271 -6.42 -0.12 -5.65
C VAL A 271 -5.16 -0.10 -6.49
N VAL A 272 -5.30 -0.45 -7.76
CA VAL A 272 -4.28 -0.26 -8.80
C VAL A 272 -4.76 0.82 -9.76
N GLN A 273 -3.99 1.91 -9.88
CA GLN A 273 -4.27 3.02 -10.79
C GLN A 273 -3.22 3.12 -11.89
N ARG A 274 -3.60 3.77 -12.99
CA ARG A 274 -2.74 3.98 -14.17
C ARG A 274 -2.17 5.39 -14.22
N ARG A 275 -1.00 5.52 -14.82
CA ARG A 275 -0.33 6.79 -15.11
C ARG A 275 -0.34 7.12 -16.61
N ARG A 276 -0.25 8.40 -16.97
CA ARG A 276 0.06 8.82 -18.36
C ARG A 276 1.56 8.69 -18.62
N ALA A 277 1.94 8.14 -19.78
CA ALA A 277 3.33 7.84 -20.11
C ALA A 277 4.24 9.09 -20.30
N GLU A 278 3.65 10.28 -20.32
CA GLU A 278 4.22 11.48 -20.94
C GLU A 278 4.76 12.50 -19.92
N ASP A 279 4.54 12.30 -18.62
CA ASP A 279 4.80 13.30 -17.58
C ASP A 279 5.55 12.75 -16.36
N LYS A 280 6.52 13.54 -15.86
CA LYS A 280 6.96 13.85 -14.46
C LYS A 280 6.82 12.78 -13.35
N PRO A 281 7.40 12.99 -12.14
CA PRO A 281 6.98 12.23 -10.96
C PRO A 281 5.44 12.27 -10.82
N ALA A 282 4.86 11.13 -10.44
CA ALA A 282 3.42 10.96 -10.29
C ALA A 282 3.14 10.23 -8.98
N GLY A 283 1.95 10.37 -8.43
CA GLY A 283 1.59 9.60 -7.26
C GLY A 283 0.15 9.85 -6.84
N LEU A 284 -0.13 9.51 -5.59
CA LEU A 284 -1.49 9.41 -5.11
C LEU A 284 -1.84 10.68 -4.34
N ALA A 285 -3.12 11.04 -4.44
CA ALA A 285 -3.72 12.09 -3.65
C ALA A 285 -5.03 11.57 -3.03
N ALA A 286 -5.29 12.03 -1.81
CA ALA A 286 -6.58 11.90 -1.15
C ALA A 286 -6.87 13.19 -0.38
N ALA A 287 -8.12 13.60 -0.36
CA ALA A 287 -8.57 14.82 0.28
C ALA A 287 -9.97 14.63 0.84
N GLY A 288 -10.33 15.46 1.81
CA GLY A 288 -11.69 15.46 2.33
C GLY A 288 -12.01 16.72 3.13
N ASP A 289 -13.31 16.97 3.25
CA ASP A 289 -13.88 18.11 3.94
C ASP A 289 -15.11 17.67 4.75
N CYS A 290 -15.53 18.49 5.70
CA CYS A 290 -16.68 18.26 6.57
C CYS A 290 -16.57 17.02 7.48
N GLY A 291 -15.65 17.04 8.45
CA GLY A 291 -15.62 16.05 9.52
C GLY A 291 -14.25 15.80 10.15
N ASN A 292 -14.22 14.77 10.99
CA ASN A 292 -13.00 14.18 11.53
C ASN A 292 -12.73 12.91 10.75
N MET A 293 -11.67 12.92 9.96
CA MET A 293 -11.34 11.82 9.06
C MET A 293 -9.84 11.59 9.05
N GLY A 294 -9.44 10.39 8.67
CA GLY A 294 -8.05 10.07 8.46
C GLY A 294 -7.91 8.86 7.56
N TRP A 295 -6.71 8.66 7.04
CA TRP A 295 -6.38 7.47 6.30
C TRP A 295 -4.92 7.09 6.47
N ASP A 296 -4.69 5.79 6.39
CA ASP A 296 -3.38 5.19 6.35
C ASP A 296 -3.16 4.66 4.94
N LEU A 297 -2.10 5.11 4.29
CA LEU A 297 -1.64 4.62 3.00
C LEU A 297 -0.43 3.71 3.22
N THR A 298 -0.57 2.46 2.85
CA THR A 298 0.45 1.42 3.06
C THR A 298 0.55 0.55 1.81
N ASP A 299 1.51 -0.39 1.79
CA ASP A 299 1.67 -1.33 0.69
C ASP A 299 1.74 -0.62 -0.67
N ILE A 300 2.58 0.41 -0.77
CA ILE A 300 2.68 1.24 -1.98
C ILE A 300 3.67 0.56 -2.94
N TYR A 301 3.22 0.19 -4.13
CA TYR A 301 4.04 -0.44 -5.16
C TYR A 301 3.90 0.26 -6.51
N VAL A 302 4.93 0.17 -7.35
CA VAL A 302 4.91 0.63 -8.73
C VAL A 302 5.29 -0.48 -9.72
N ARG A 303 4.75 -0.40 -10.95
CA ARG A 303 4.96 -1.37 -12.04
C ARG A 303 4.86 -0.75 -13.43
#